data_AF-A0A3M1X5K0-F1
#
_entry.id   AF-A0A3M1X5K0-F1
#
_cell.length_a   1.000
_cell.length_b   1.000
_cell.length_c   1.000
_cell.angle_alpha   90.00
_cell.angle_beta   90.00
_cell.angle_gamma   90.00
#
_symmetry.space_group_name_H-M   'P 1'
#
loop_
_entity.id
_entity.type
_entity.pdbx_description
1 polymer ?
#
loop_
_entity_poly.entity_id
_entity_poly.type
_entity_poly.pdbx_seq_one_letter_code
_entity_poly.pdbx_strand_id
1 'polypeptide(L)'
;MRPWQGYAEAKNHANSLVTHPYILSVDADEILSEPLRQAILSHKPRLQGAYRMARRNYYCGRWIRHAGWYPDYKVRLFPAGQARWVSETGLHETLVPDDGLPITTLAGDLD
;
A
#
# COMPACT_ATOMS: atom_id res chain seq x y z
N MET A 1 -21.77 -1.58 17.58
CA MET A 1 -21.00 -2.15 16.45
C MET A 1 -21.25 -1.26 15.24
N ARG A 2 -20.21 -0.89 14.47
CA ARG A 2 -20.39 -0.15 13.20
C ARG A 2 -20.90 -1.13 12.14
N PRO A 3 -21.89 -0.77 11.31
CA PRO A 3 -22.29 -1.60 10.17
C PRO A 3 -21.13 -1.72 9.17
N TRP A 4 -20.90 -2.92 8.65
CA TRP A 4 -19.87 -3.18 7.64
C TRP A 4 -20.27 -2.55 6.30
N GLN A 5 -19.41 -1.69 5.76
CA GLN A 5 -19.65 -0.92 4.54
C GLN A 5 -18.70 -1.32 3.39
N GLY A 6 -17.97 -2.43 3.54
CA GLY A 6 -16.96 -2.89 2.58
C GLY A 6 -15.52 -2.64 3.04
N TYR A 7 -14.57 -3.25 2.33
CA TYR A 7 -13.15 -3.21 2.67
C TYR A 7 -12.55 -1.81 2.60
N ALA A 8 -12.87 -1.04 1.55
CA ALA A 8 -12.40 0.34 1.41
C ALA A 8 -12.85 1.22 2.59
N GLU A 9 -14.12 1.14 2.97
CA GLU A 9 -14.67 1.93 4.10
C GLU A 9 -14.19 1.46 5.47
N ALA A 10 -13.83 0.18 5.59
CA ALA A 10 -13.15 -0.32 6.79
C ALA A 10 -11.74 0.26 6.89
N LYS A 11 -10.96 0.24 5.80
CA LYS A 11 -9.60 0.79 5.76
C LYS A 11 -9.59 2.33 5.87
N ASN A 12 -10.53 3.04 5.26
CA ASN A 12 -10.69 4.50 5.41
C ASN A 12 -11.00 4.89 6.86
N HIS A 13 -11.86 4.12 7.53
CA HIS A 13 -12.12 4.36 8.94
C HIS A 13 -10.87 4.10 9.80
N ALA A 14 -10.12 3.03 9.55
CA ALA A 14 -8.84 2.81 10.22
C ALA A 14 -7.86 3.97 9.98
N ASN A 15 -7.75 4.46 8.75
CA ASN A 15 -6.94 5.63 8.40
C ASN A 15 -7.35 6.88 9.21
N SER A 16 -8.65 7.11 9.43
CA SER A 16 -9.14 8.26 10.21
C SER A 16 -8.77 8.23 11.69
N LEU A 17 -8.39 7.06 12.22
CA LEU A 17 -8.01 6.87 13.62
C LEU A 17 -6.50 6.99 13.84
N VAL A 18 -5.71 7.11 12.76
CA VAL A 18 -4.25 7.20 12.87
C VAL A 18 -3.84 8.58 13.38
N THR A 19 -2.98 8.59 14.41
CA THR A 19 -2.43 9.82 15.01
C THR A 19 -1.06 10.21 14.47
N HIS A 20 -0.48 9.37 13.60
CA HIS A 20 0.83 9.57 13.01
C HIS A 20 0.71 10.22 11.63
N PRO A 21 1.71 11.00 11.18
CA PRO A 21 1.63 11.71 9.90
C PRO A 21 1.66 10.81 8.67
N TYR A 22 2.13 9.57 8.82
CA TYR A 22 2.23 8.59 7.74
C TYR A 22 1.63 7.25 8.15
N ILE A 23 1.04 6.58 7.17
CA ILE A 23 0.42 5.26 7.28
C ILE A 23 1.21 4.31 6.39
N LEU A 24 1.67 3.21 6.96
CA LEU A 24 2.11 2.03 6.21
C LEU A 24 1.02 0.97 6.34
N SER A 25 0.25 0.75 5.28
CA SER A 25 -0.81 -0.26 5.24
C SER A 25 -0.29 -1.48 4.49
N VAL A 26 -0.29 -2.64 5.14
CA VAL A 26 0.18 -3.92 4.58
C VAL A 26 -0.95 -4.94 4.77
N ASP A 27 -1.25 -5.74 3.75
CA ASP A 27 -2.27 -6.79 3.86
C ASP A 27 -1.72 -7.98 4.67
N ALA A 28 -2.60 -8.83 5.20
CA ALA A 28 -2.21 -9.89 6.15
C ALA A 28 -1.31 -10.98 5.54
N ASP A 29 -1.33 -11.09 4.21
CA ASP A 29 -0.54 -12.02 3.39
C ASP A 29 0.68 -11.35 2.75
N GLU A 30 1.00 -10.09 3.09
CA GLU A 30 2.15 -9.35 2.58
C GLU A 30 3.25 -9.20 3.65
N ILE A 31 4.51 -9.37 3.24
CA ILE A 31 5.70 -9.22 4.09
C ILE A 31 6.68 -8.24 3.42
N LEU A 32 7.24 -7.32 4.20
CA LEU A 32 8.31 -6.44 3.71
C LEU A 32 9.58 -7.26 3.48
N SER A 33 10.05 -7.36 2.24
CA SER A 33 11.38 -7.94 1.99
C SER A 33 12.46 -7.08 2.63
N GLU A 34 13.62 -7.66 2.96
CA GLU A 34 14.70 -6.92 3.60
C GLU A 34 15.15 -5.68 2.78
N PRO A 35 15.31 -5.75 1.44
CA PRO A 35 15.57 -4.56 0.63
C PRO A 35 14.49 -3.47 0.77
N LEU A 36 13.21 -3.86 0.83
CA LEU A 36 12.11 -2.92 1.00
C LEU A 36 12.13 -2.25 2.37
N ARG A 37 12.38 -3.03 3.42
CA ARG A 37 12.56 -2.51 4.78
C ARG A 37 13.67 -1.47 4.84
N GLN A 38 14.83 -1.75 4.24
CA GLN A 38 15.95 -0.80 4.17
C GLN A 38 15.59 0.46 3.39
N ALA A 39 14.87 0.32 2.26
CA ALA A 39 14.40 1.45 1.47
C ALA A 39 13.42 2.34 2.26
N ILE A 40 12.51 1.76 3.05
CA ILE A 40 11.59 2.52 3.91
C ILE A 40 12.38 3.28 4.99
N LEU A 41 13.32 2.60 5.67
CA LEU A 41 14.11 3.21 6.74
C LEU A 41 14.99 4.36 6.24
N SER A 42 15.55 4.26 5.03
CA SER A 42 16.37 5.33 4.45
C SER A 42 15.55 6.57 4.06
N HIS A 43 14.30 6.40 3.63
CA HIS A 43 13.39 7.50 3.29
C HIS A 43 12.68 8.11 4.49
N LYS A 44 12.52 7.34 5.59
CA LYS A 44 11.77 7.75 6.79
C LYS A 44 12.10 9.16 7.31
N PRO A 45 13.36 9.65 7.35
CA PRO A 45 13.67 10.99 7.84
C PRO A 45 13.17 12.13 6.94
N ARG A 46 12.81 11.84 5.69
CA ARG A 46 12.47 12.84 4.66
C ARG A 46 11.28 12.38 3.80
N LEU A 47 10.29 11.74 4.43
CA LEU A 47 9.12 11.27 3.70
C LEU A 47 8.39 12.44 3.02
N GLN A 48 8.18 12.32 1.71
CA GLN A 48 7.49 13.31 0.88
C GLN A 48 6.59 12.58 -0.11
N GLY A 49 5.30 12.88 -0.05
CA GLY A 49 4.30 12.24 -0.89
C GLY A 49 4.01 10.80 -0.53
N ALA A 50 3.53 10.03 -1.50
CA ALA A 50 3.22 8.62 -1.37
C ALA A 50 4.31 7.73 -1.96
N TYR A 51 4.34 6.49 -1.52
CA TYR A 51 5.34 5.50 -1.89
C TYR A 51 4.66 4.22 -2.36
N ARG A 52 5.04 3.79 -3.57
CA ARG A 52 4.60 2.52 -4.16
C ARG A 52 5.68 1.46 -4.07
N MET A 53 5.25 0.22 -3.87
CA MET A 53 6.08 -0.95 -3.65
C MET A 53 5.66 -2.03 -4.64
N ALA A 54 6.60 -2.80 -5.18
CA ALA A 54 6.27 -3.93 -6.05
C ALA A 54 5.71 -5.06 -5.19
N ARG A 55 4.54 -5.59 -5.54
CA ARG A 55 3.99 -6.80 -4.92
C ARG A 55 4.36 -8.01 -5.76
N ARG A 56 4.88 -9.05 -5.10
CA ARG A 56 5.14 -10.34 -5.71
C ARG A 56 3.97 -11.26 -5.45
N ASN A 57 3.47 -11.88 -6.51
CA ASN A 57 2.37 -12.83 -6.40
C ASN A 57 2.95 -14.24 -6.24
N TYR A 58 2.64 -14.91 -5.12
CA TYR A 58 2.93 -16.32 -4.91
C TYR A 58 1.72 -17.16 -5.28
N TYR A 59 1.83 -17.95 -6.34
CA TYR A 59 0.71 -18.75 -6.86
C TYR A 59 1.17 -20.17 -7.21
N CYS A 60 0.39 -21.17 -6.81
CA CYS A 60 0.67 -22.59 -7.06
C CYS A 60 2.12 -23.02 -6.73
N GLY A 61 2.65 -22.54 -5.59
CA GLY A 61 3.98 -22.92 -5.11
C GLY A 61 5.15 -22.19 -5.80
N ARG A 62 4.89 -21.17 -6.63
CA ARG A 62 5.92 -20.44 -7.38
C ARG A 62 5.65 -18.93 -7.36
N TRP A 63 6.73 -18.15 -7.37
CA TRP A 63 6.66 -16.71 -7.61
C TRP A 63 6.38 -16.44 -9.09
N ILE A 64 5.30 -15.72 -9.36
CA ILE A 64 4.93 -15.36 -10.74
C ILE A 64 5.62 -14.05 -11.10
N ARG A 65 6.54 -14.10 -12.07
CA ARG A 65 7.32 -12.93 -12.54
C ARG A 65 7.00 -12.51 -13.98
N HIS A 66 6.09 -13.21 -14.65
CA HIS A 66 5.79 -13.05 -16.06
C HIS A 66 4.30 -12.76 -16.28
N ALA A 67 3.89 -12.59 -17.55
CA ALA A 67 2.49 -12.36 -17.94
C ALA A 67 1.82 -11.11 -17.34
N GLY A 68 2.61 -10.08 -16.99
CA GLY A 68 2.09 -8.82 -16.44
C GLY A 68 1.73 -8.87 -14.95
N TRP A 69 2.00 -9.97 -14.26
CA TRP A 69 1.74 -10.13 -12.82
C TRP A 69 2.83 -9.50 -11.94
N TYR A 70 3.93 -9.07 -12.55
CA TYR A 70 5.05 -8.43 -11.87
C TYR A 70 5.77 -7.45 -12.82
N PRO A 71 6.19 -6.27 -12.32
CA PRO A 71 5.87 -5.74 -11.00
C PRO A 71 4.41 -5.24 -10.91
N ASP A 72 3.68 -5.68 -9.88
CA ASP A 72 2.36 -5.14 -9.53
C ASP A 72 2.55 -4.06 -8.46
N TYR A 73 2.65 -2.79 -8.87
CA TYR A 73 2.92 -1.71 -7.93
C TYR A 73 1.67 -1.31 -7.13
N LYS A 74 1.80 -1.31 -5.80
CA LYS A 74 0.77 -0.82 -4.88
C LYS A 74 1.28 0.34 -4.06
N VAL A 75 0.48 1.40 -3.90
CA VAL A 75 0.75 2.45 -2.91
C VAL A 75 0.41 1.93 -1.52
N ARG A 76 1.41 1.88 -0.64
CA ARG A 76 1.31 1.22 0.67
C ARG A 76 1.84 2.09 1.81
N LEU A 77 2.68 3.08 1.51
CA LEU A 77 3.15 4.10 2.45
C LEU A 77 2.73 5.49 1.97
N PHE A 78 1.97 6.23 2.76
CA PHE A 78 1.34 7.49 2.35
C PHE A 78 1.06 8.42 3.53
N PRO A 79 0.93 9.75 3.31
CA PRO A 79 0.58 10.68 4.37
C PRO A 79 -0.86 10.46 4.84
N ALA A 80 -1.08 10.51 6.15
CA ALA A 80 -2.42 10.45 6.71
C ALA A 80 -3.25 11.63 6.18
N GLY A 81 -4.47 11.33 5.70
CA GLY A 81 -5.39 12.34 5.19
C GLY A 81 -5.13 12.86 3.77
N GLN A 82 -4.11 12.33 3.05
CA GLN A 82 -3.82 12.70 1.64
C GLN A 82 -3.94 11.52 0.67
N ALA A 83 -4.66 10.48 1.07
CA ALA A 83 -4.99 9.34 0.24
C ALA A 83 -6.25 8.64 0.80
N ARG A 84 -7.00 7.99 -0.09
CA ARG A 84 -8.21 7.24 0.27
C ARG A 84 -8.27 5.90 -0.43
N TRP A 85 -8.79 4.90 0.26
CA TRP A 85 -9.17 3.63 -0.36
C TRP A 85 -10.46 3.83 -1.14
N VAL A 86 -10.46 3.40 -2.40
CA VAL A 86 -11.63 3.37 -3.27
C VAL A 86 -11.87 1.93 -3.70
N SER A 87 -13.13 1.56 -3.91
CA SER A 87 -13.47 0.28 -4.52
C SER A 87 -14.56 0.49 -5.56
N GLU A 88 -14.30 0.05 -6.79
CA GLU A 88 -15.26 0.16 -7.90
C GLU A 88 -16.35 -0.91 -7.82
N THR A 89 -16.01 -2.10 -7.29
CA THR A 89 -16.90 -3.29 -7.25
C THR A 89 -17.16 -3.81 -5.83
N GLY A 90 -16.60 -3.16 -4.81
CA GLY A 90 -16.71 -3.55 -3.39
C GLY A 90 -15.75 -4.66 -2.93
N LEU A 91 -15.10 -5.37 -3.86
CA LEU A 91 -14.18 -6.49 -3.57
C LEU A 91 -12.70 -6.16 -3.76
N HIS A 92 -12.38 -5.23 -4.66
CA HIS A 92 -11.00 -4.84 -4.94
C HIS A 92 -10.84 -3.37 -4.58
N GLU A 93 -10.22 -3.10 -3.44
CA GLU A 93 -9.84 -1.74 -3.07
C GLU A 93 -8.46 -1.35 -3.60
N THR A 94 -8.36 -0.11 -4.06
CA THR A 94 -7.10 0.52 -4.43
C THR A 94 -6.94 1.78 -3.61
N LEU A 95 -5.72 2.04 -3.14
CA LEU A 95 -5.41 3.31 -2.50
C LEU A 95 -5.11 4.36 -3.57
N VAL A 96 -5.87 5.45 -3.56
CA VAL A 96 -5.72 6.58 -4.47
C VAL A 96 -5.20 7.78 -3.67
N PRO A 97 -3.96 8.23 -3.94
CA PRO A 97 -3.45 9.49 -3.42
C PRO A 97 -4.24 10.69 -3.95
N ASP A 98 -4.23 11.80 -3.21
CA ASP A 98 -4.80 13.06 -3.68
C ASP A 98 -4.07 13.61 -4.92
N ASP A 99 -4.78 14.40 -5.72
CA ASP A 99 -4.23 15.00 -6.95
C ASP A 99 -2.98 15.84 -6.65
N GLY A 100 -1.91 15.60 -7.43
CA GLY A 100 -0.64 16.30 -7.28
C GLY A 100 0.27 15.77 -6.18
N LEU A 101 -0.14 14.76 -5.41
CA LEU A 101 0.75 14.13 -4.44
C LEU A 101 1.85 13.35 -5.17
N PRO A 102 3.15 13.64 -4.93
CA PRO A 102 4.23 12.95 -5.61
C PRO A 102 4.26 11.47 -5.20
N ILE A 103 4.51 10.57 -6.16
CA ILE A 103 4.62 9.13 -5.93
C ILE A 103 6.04 8.67 -6.21
N THR A 104 6.71 8.12 -5.19
CA THR A 104 8.05 7.55 -5.30
C THR A 104 7.99 6.01 -5.32
N THR A 105 8.81 5.36 -6.13
CA THR A 105 8.91 3.88 -6.15
C THR A 105 10.03 3.44 -5.22
N LEU A 106 9.74 2.59 -4.24
CA LEU A 106 10.75 2.02 -3.36
C LEU A 106 11.35 0.75 -3.98
N ALA A 107 12.64 0.54 -3.73
CA ALA A 107 13.32 -0.71 -4.08
C ALA A 107 12.88 -1.84 -3.14
N GLY A 108 12.92 -3.08 -3.62
CA GLY A 108 12.42 -4.25 -2.89
C GLY A 108 10.97 -4.57 -3.19
N ASP A 109 10.43 -5.52 -2.44
CA ASP A 109 9.16 -6.19 -2.75
C ASP A 109 8.32 -6.38 -1.49
N LEU A 110 7.01 -6.40 -1.68
CA LEU A 110 6.06 -7.08 -0.80
C LEU A 110 6.04 -8.55 -1.24
N ASP A 111 6.59 -9.43 -0.40
CA ASP A 111 6.56 -10.89 -0.57
C ASP A 111 5.26 -11.47 -0.02
#